data_AF-A0AAW7Y734-F1
#
_entry.id   AF-A0AAW7Y734-F1
#
_cell.length_a   1.000
_cell.length_b   1.000
_cell.length_c   1.000
_cell.angle_alpha   90.00
_cell.angle_beta   90.00
_cell.angle_gamma   90.00
#
_symmetry.space_group_name_H-M   'P 1'
#
loop_
_entity.id
_entity.type
_entity.pdbx_description
1 polymer ?
#
loop_
_entity_poly.entity_id
_entity_poly.type
_entity_poly.pdbx_seq_one_letter_code
_entity_poly.pdbx_strand_id
1 'polypeptide(L)'
;MKIERQLESILQHFKQALVAEDWDKLAALDTKLQQALPKLKQAPLASEVKAKLAEINQFYSLMIARGESEKSEIRAQIQQQQTNTEGMQAYLQNR
;
A
#
# COMPACT_ATOMS: atom_id res chain seq x y z
N MET A 1 9.87 -24.01 -9.55
CA MET A 1 10.68 -23.06 -10.36
C MET A 1 9.92 -21.88 -10.98
N LYS A 2 8.81 -22.02 -11.75
CA LYS A 2 8.13 -20.83 -12.33
C LYS A 2 7.48 -19.91 -11.28
N ILE A 3 6.89 -20.50 -10.24
CA ILE A 3 6.05 -19.76 -9.30
C ILE A 3 6.84 -19.03 -8.20
N GLU A 4 7.98 -19.58 -7.77
CA GLU A 4 8.88 -18.94 -6.80
C GLU A 4 9.44 -17.64 -7.36
N ARG A 5 9.90 -17.66 -8.62
CA ARG A 5 10.39 -16.46 -9.31
C ARG A 5 9.29 -15.44 -9.54
N GLN A 6 8.06 -15.88 -9.82
CA GLN A 6 6.92 -14.98 -9.95
C GLN A 6 6.58 -14.29 -8.63
N LEU A 7 6.54 -15.03 -7.52
CA LEU A 7 6.29 -14.45 -6.19
C LEU A 7 7.42 -13.53 -5.75
N GLU A 8 8.67 -13.88 -6.05
CA GLU A 8 9.83 -13.02 -5.81
C GLU A 8 9.76 -11.73 -6.59
N SER A 9 9.43 -11.80 -7.89
CA SER A 9 9.23 -10.62 -8.72
C SER A 9 8.09 -9.75 -8.18
N ILE A 10 6.95 -10.34 -7.78
CA ILE A 10 5.83 -9.60 -7.20
C ILE A 10 6.26 -8.89 -5.92
N LEU A 11 6.98 -9.57 -5.02
CA LEU A 11 7.48 -8.99 -3.78
C LEU A 11 8.45 -7.82 -4.04
N GLN A 12 9.35 -7.95 -5.02
CA GLN A 12 10.26 -6.85 -5.39
C GLN A 12 9.48 -5.63 -5.93
N HIS A 13 8.46 -5.86 -6.76
CA HIS A 13 7.60 -4.78 -7.25
C HIS A 13 6.79 -4.12 -6.12
N PHE A 14 6.33 -4.89 -5.13
CA PHE A 14 5.69 -4.34 -3.93
C PHE A 14 6.64 -3.45 -3.14
N LYS A 15 7.88 -3.90 -2.91
CA LYS A 15 8.92 -3.12 -2.23
C LYS A 15 9.20 -1.80 -2.97
N GLN A 16 9.35 -1.85 -4.30
CA GLN A 16 9.57 -0.65 -5.11
C GLN A 16 8.38 0.30 -5.12
N ALA A 17 7.16 -0.21 -5.28
CA ALA A 17 5.95 0.61 -5.30
C ALA A 17 5.69 1.26 -3.94
N LEU A 18 6.02 0.59 -2.83
CA LEU A 18 5.92 1.19 -1.50
C LEU A 18 6.94 2.32 -1.30
N VAL A 19 8.19 2.12 -1.72
CA VAL A 19 9.22 3.18 -1.65
C VAL A 19 8.85 4.38 -2.53
N ALA A 20 8.20 4.13 -3.66
CA ALA A 20 7.74 5.18 -4.57
C ALA A 20 6.38 5.77 -4.18
N GLU A 21 5.75 5.29 -3.10
CA GLU A 21 4.39 5.68 -2.66
C GLU A 21 3.35 5.58 -3.79
N ASP A 22 3.57 4.61 -4.69
CA ASP A 22 2.71 4.36 -5.85
C ASP A 22 1.55 3.45 -5.45
N TRP A 23 0.55 4.06 -4.80
CA TRP A 23 -0.62 3.38 -4.24
C TRP A 23 -1.44 2.63 -5.30
N ASP A 24 -1.55 3.18 -6.51
CA ASP A 24 -2.25 2.53 -7.63
C ASP A 24 -1.54 1.25 -8.06
N LYS A 25 -0.21 1.29 -8.15
CA LYS A 25 0.60 0.11 -8.46
C LYS A 25 0.55 -0.94 -7.35
N LEU A 26 0.51 -0.51 -6.08
CA LEU A 26 0.31 -1.44 -4.95
C LEU A 26 -1.03 -2.17 -5.05
N ALA A 27 -2.12 -1.45 -5.37
CA ALA A 27 -3.45 -2.05 -5.55
C ALA A 27 -3.51 -3.02 -6.75
N ALA A 28 -2.86 -2.68 -7.86
CA ALA A 28 -2.77 -3.54 -9.03
C ALA A 28 -1.98 -4.84 -8.74
N LEU A 29 -0.88 -4.74 -7.99
CA LEU A 29 -0.09 -5.89 -7.56
C LEU A 29 -0.86 -6.79 -6.60
N ASP A 30 -1.63 -6.22 -5.66
CA ASP A 30 -2.50 -6.97 -4.76
C ASP A 30 -3.56 -7.76 -5.52
N THR A 31 -4.27 -7.11 -6.44
CA THR A 31 -5.27 -7.76 -7.29
C THR A 31 -4.68 -8.94 -8.07
N LYS A 32 -3.48 -8.75 -8.64
CA LYS A 32 -2.77 -9.80 -9.37
C LYS A 32 -2.40 -10.98 -8.47
N LEU A 33 -1.97 -10.72 -7.23
CA LEU A 33 -1.67 -11.77 -6.25
C LEU A 33 -2.93 -12.52 -5.85
N GLN A 34 -4.02 -11.82 -5.54
CA GLN A 34 -5.30 -12.43 -5.15
C GLN A 34 -5.86 -13.35 -6.24
N GLN A 35 -5.70 -12.99 -7.51
CA GLN A 35 -6.08 -13.85 -8.64
C GLN A 35 -5.19 -15.10 -8.79
N ALA A 36 -3.94 -15.04 -8.31
CA ALA A 36 -3.00 -16.16 -8.36
C ALA A 36 -3.16 -17.14 -7.18
N LEU A 37 -3.62 -16.67 -6.02
CA LEU A 37 -3.76 -17.46 -4.79
C LEU A 37 -4.64 -18.73 -4.90
N PRO A 38 -5.80 -18.70 -5.58
CA PRO A 38 -6.64 -19.90 -5.75
C PRO A 38 -5.91 -21.02 -6.50
N LYS A 39 -5.12 -20.67 -7.52
CA LYS A 39 -4.32 -21.63 -8.30
C LYS A 39 -3.17 -22.22 -7.48
N LEU A 40 -2.62 -21.43 -6.55
CA LEU A 40 -1.60 -21.87 -5.61
C LEU A 40 -2.14 -22.87 -4.57
N LYS A 41 -3.38 -22.68 -4.10
CA LYS A 41 -4.01 -23.58 -3.10
C LYS A 41 -4.31 -24.99 -3.63
N GLN A 42 -4.39 -25.15 -4.95
CA GLN A 42 -4.73 -26.43 -5.58
C GLN A 42 -3.53 -27.38 -5.75
N ALA A 43 -2.30 -26.90 -5.49
CA ALA A 43 -1.08 -27.70 -5.62
C ALA A 43 -0.33 -27.76 -4.28
N PRO A 44 0.35 -28.87 -3.96
CA PRO A 44 1.24 -28.91 -2.81
C PRO A 44 2.34 -27.86 -2.97
N LEU A 45 2.34 -26.87 -2.08
CA LEU A 45 3.29 -25.77 -2.08
C LEU A 45 4.63 -26.21 -1.48
N ALA A 46 5.71 -25.95 -2.21
CA ALA A 46 7.08 -26.07 -1.71
C ALA A 46 7.31 -25.14 -0.52
N SER A 47 8.26 -25.49 0.35
CA SER A 47 8.56 -24.72 1.57
C SER A 47 8.99 -23.29 1.25
N GLU A 48 9.76 -23.10 0.16
CA GLU A 48 10.22 -21.79 -0.29
C GLU A 48 9.06 -20.89 -0.73
N VAL A 49 8.03 -21.47 -1.36
CA VAL A 49 6.82 -20.75 -1.77
C VAL A 49 6.03 -20.28 -0.56
N LYS A 50 5.91 -21.11 0.47
CA LYS A 50 5.24 -20.75 1.73
C LYS A 50 5.99 -19.63 2.45
N ALA A 51 7.32 -19.69 2.49
CA ALA A 51 8.14 -18.63 3.08
C ALA A 51 7.95 -17.29 2.35
N LYS A 52 7.94 -17.29 1.01
CA LYS A 52 7.69 -16.08 0.22
C LYS A 52 6.28 -15.52 0.42
N LEU A 53 5.26 -16.38 0.51
CA LEU A 53 3.90 -15.94 0.83
C LEU A 53 3.80 -15.34 2.24
N ALA A 54 4.52 -15.89 3.21
CA ALA A 54 4.58 -15.33 4.56
C ALA A 54 5.28 -13.94 4.57
N GLU A 55 6.35 -13.76 3.80
CA GLU A 55 7.02 -12.47 3.65
C GLU A 55 6.09 -11.43 3.01
N ILE A 56 5.36 -11.81 1.96
CA ILE A 56 4.32 -10.95 1.35
C ILE A 56 3.24 -10.60 2.37
N ASN A 57 2.80 -11.56 3.20
CA ASN A 57 1.79 -11.31 4.23
C ASN A 57 2.26 -10.29 5.28
N GLN A 58 3.52 -10.39 5.73
CA GLN A 58 4.13 -9.40 6.62
C GLN A 58 4.22 -8.02 5.95
N PHE A 59 4.48 -7.99 4.64
CA PHE A 59 4.55 -6.74 3.88
C PHE A 59 3.21 -6.00 3.82
N TYR A 60 2.07 -6.69 3.85
CA TYR A 60 0.75 -6.03 3.94
C TYR A 60 0.59 -5.18 5.20
N SER A 61 1.07 -5.65 6.36
CA SER A 61 1.02 -4.85 7.59
C SER A 61 1.80 -3.55 7.46
N LEU A 62 2.95 -3.59 6.77
CA LEU A 62 3.77 -2.40 6.50
C LEU A 62 3.04 -1.43 5.55
N MET A 63 2.42 -1.94 4.48
CA MET A 63 1.65 -1.12 3.54
C MET A 63 0.45 -0.45 4.20
N ILE A 64 -0.28 -1.17 5.06
CA ILE A 64 -1.41 -0.62 5.81
C ILE A 64 -0.94 0.49 6.75
N ALA A 65 0.15 0.27 7.49
CA ALA A 65 0.71 1.27 8.39
C ALA A 65 1.13 2.54 7.65
N ARG A 66 1.79 2.41 6.48
CA ARG A 66 2.17 3.56 5.65
C ARG A 66 0.95 4.29 5.11
N GLY A 67 -0.07 3.57 4.62
CA GLY A 67 -1.30 4.17 4.11
C GLY A 67 -2.09 4.96 5.18
N GLU A 68 -2.17 4.46 6.41
CA GLU A 68 -2.81 5.21 7.50
C GLU A 68 -2.00 6.45 7.92
N SER A 69 -0.66 6.40 7.84
CA SER A 69 0.20 7.57 8.06
C SER A 69 -0.08 8.68 7.05
N GLU A 70 -0.04 8.37 5.75
CA GLU A 70 -0.30 9.34 4.68
C GLU A 70 -1.70 9.97 4.80
N LYS A 71 -2.71 9.17 5.13
CA LYS A 71 -4.08 9.65 5.35
C LYS A 71 -4.17 10.61 6.55
N SER A 72 -3.39 10.37 7.61
CA SER A 72 -3.29 11.27 8.75
C SER A 72 -2.66 12.61 8.35
N GLU A 73 -1.59 12.56 7.55
CA GLU A 73 -0.90 13.77 7.06
C GLU A 73 -1.80 14.61 6.16
N ILE A 74 -2.49 13.99 5.19
CA ILE A 74 -3.46 14.67 4.33
C ILE A 74 -4.57 15.33 5.16
N ARG A 75 -5.08 14.63 6.19
CA ARG A 75 -6.11 15.19 7.08
C ARG A 75 -5.61 16.43 7.81
N ALA A 76 -4.37 16.42 8.31
CA ALA A 76 -3.77 17.57 8.97
C ALA A 76 -3.64 18.77 8.02
N GLN A 77 -3.22 18.52 6.76
CA GLN A 77 -3.13 19.57 5.74
C GLN A 77 -4.49 20.18 5.42
N ILE A 78 -5.53 19.37 5.27
CA ILE A 78 -6.91 19.85 5.04
C ILE A 78 -7.38 20.73 6.20
N GLN A 79 -7.17 20.29 7.45
CA GLN A 79 -7.54 21.09 8.62
C GLN A 79 -6.80 22.42 8.66
N GLN A 80 -5.49 22.41 8.36
CA GLN A 80 -4.71 23.63 8.29
C GLN A 80 -5.23 24.60 7.21
N GLN A 81 -5.62 24.10 6.04
CA GLN A 81 -6.22 24.92 4.98
C GLN A 81 -7.59 25.48 5.40
N GLN A 82 -8.41 24.71 6.10
CA GLN A 82 -9.70 25.17 6.65
C GLN A 82 -9.49 26.31 7.65
N THR A 83 -8.60 26.12 8.62
CA THR A 83 -8.25 27.17 9.60
C THR A 83 -7.69 28.43 8.94
N ASN A 84 -6.83 28.28 7.93
CA ASN A 84 -6.31 29.43 7.17
C ASN A 84 -7.41 30.18 6.42
N THR A 85 -8.39 29.44 5.86
CA THR A 85 -9.53 30.03 5.16
C THR A 85 -10.44 30.81 6.12
N GLU A 86 -10.74 30.24 7.28
CA GLU A 86 -11.52 30.89 8.35
C GLU A 86 -10.82 32.15 8.87
N GLY A 87 -9.52 32.09 9.12
CA GLY A 87 -8.72 33.25 9.54
C GLY A 87 -8.69 34.37 8.49
N MET A 88 -8.59 34.01 7.20
CA MET A 88 -8.64 34.97 6.11
C MET A 88 -10.01 35.62 5.98
N GLN A 89 -11.10 34.86 6.11
CA GLN A 89 -12.46 35.41 6.12
C GLN A 89 -12.70 36.35 7.30
N ALA A 90 -12.24 36.01 8.51
CA ALA A 90 -12.35 36.87 9.68
C ALA A 90 -11.58 38.19 9.51
N TYR A 91 -10.42 38.17 8.86
CA TYR A 91 -9.66 39.37 8.53
C TYR A 91 -10.39 40.27 7.52
N LEU A 92 -11.02 39.67 6.50
CA LEU A 92 -11.79 40.40 5.48
C LEU A 92 -13.09 41.00 6.03
N GLN A 93 -13.71 40.39 7.05
CA GLN A 93 -14.94 40.88 7.68
C GLN A 93 -14.71 41.96 8.75
N ASN A 94 -13.51 42.05 9.34
CA ASN A 94 -13.15 43.06 10.33
C ASN A 94 -12.60 44.36 9.71
N ARG A 95 -13.02 44.70 8.49
CA ARG A 95 -12.57 45.89 7.74
C ARG A 95 -13.71 46.85 7.45
#